data_AF-A0A0E3QFQ1-F1
#
_entry.id   AF-A0A0E3QFQ1-F1
#
_cell.length_a   1.000
_cell.length_b   1.000
_cell.length_c   1.000
_cell.angle_alpha   90.00
_cell.angle_beta   90.00
_cell.angle_gamma   90.00
#
_symmetry.space_group_name_H-M   'P 1'
#
loop_
_entity.id
_entity.type
_entity.pdbx_description
1 polymer ?
#
loop_
_entity_poly.entity_id
_entity_poly.type
_entity_poly.pdbx_seq_one_letter_code
_entity_poly.pdbx_strand_id
1 'polypeptide(L)'
;MLGSKPVEGEMLSKMQASAATINALGWRYIPKGSPGADLSQPILYPQGAEIHSAWTGSGTIKWTPLSWEQNPGQWYIIKALAELPMFEIATVIMSKGIVVLKPNKGLVLE
;
A
#
# COMPACT_ATOMS: atom_id res chain seq x y z
N MET A 1 22.47 6.61 -0.65
CA MET A 1 21.42 7.58 -1.05
C MET A 1 22.02 8.97 -0.99
N LEU A 2 22.50 9.48 -2.11
CA LEU A 2 22.98 10.86 -2.17
C LEU A 2 21.74 11.77 -2.21
N GLY A 3 21.61 12.71 -1.25
CA GLY A 3 20.57 13.75 -1.27
C GLY A 3 19.33 13.52 -0.39
N SER A 4 19.20 12.39 0.30
CA SER A 4 18.11 12.20 1.27
C SER A 4 18.36 12.99 2.56
N LYS A 5 17.33 13.65 3.10
CA LYS A 5 17.41 14.44 4.34
C LYS A 5 16.67 13.71 5.46
N PRO A 6 17.26 13.58 6.66
CA PRO A 6 16.54 13.01 7.79
C PRO A 6 15.29 13.84 8.10
N VAL A 7 14.23 13.15 8.50
CA VAL A 7 13.00 13.75 9.02
C VAL A 7 13.09 13.74 10.54
N GLU A 8 12.92 14.90 11.16
CA GLU A 8 13.09 15.09 12.60
C GLU A 8 11.95 15.93 13.19
N GLY A 9 11.94 16.03 14.52
CA GLY A 9 11.01 16.87 15.26
C GLY A 9 9.54 16.54 15.00
N GLU A 10 8.73 17.59 14.88
CA GLU A 10 7.27 17.48 14.76
C GLU A 10 6.83 16.64 13.55
N MET A 11 7.57 16.71 12.43
CA MET A 11 7.24 15.93 11.24
C MET A 11 7.41 14.43 11.49
N LEU A 12 8.50 14.02 12.16
CA LEU A 12 8.70 12.63 12.54
C LEU A 12 7.62 12.16 13.53
N SER A 13 7.29 12.98 14.52
CA SER A 13 6.23 12.66 15.49
C SER A 13 4.87 12.48 14.83
N LYS A 14 4.52 13.32 13.84
CA LYS A 14 3.29 13.19 13.05
C LYS A 14 3.27 11.88 12.24
N MET A 15 4.39 11.52 11.63
CA MET A 15 4.50 10.26 10.89
C MET A 15 4.38 9.04 11.81
N GLN A 16 4.99 9.08 13.00
CA GLN A 16 4.85 8.02 14.00
C GLN A 16 3.38 7.87 14.44
N ALA A 17 2.70 8.98 14.72
CA ALA A 17 1.30 8.97 15.11
C ALA A 17 0.39 8.42 14.00
N SER A 18 0.62 8.79 12.74
CA SER A 18 -0.18 8.28 11.61
C SER A 18 0.10 6.80 11.29
N ALA A 19 1.32 6.34 11.49
CA ALA A 19 1.69 4.95 11.28
C ALA A 19 1.21 4.01 12.41
N ALA A 20 0.99 4.54 13.62
CA ALA A 20 0.59 3.75 14.78
C ALA A 20 -0.75 3.01 14.57
N THR A 21 -1.65 3.58 13.77
CA THR A 21 -2.94 2.96 13.41
C THR A 21 -3.22 3.13 11.92
N ILE A 22 -3.23 2.03 11.20
CA ILE A 22 -3.54 1.94 9.77
C ILE A 22 -4.76 1.02 9.62
N ASN A 23 -5.81 1.56 9.02
CA ASN A 23 -6.99 0.80 8.62
C ASN A 23 -6.77 0.25 7.21
N ALA A 24 -6.20 -0.95 7.11
CA ALA A 24 -6.04 -1.61 5.81
C ALA A 24 -7.39 -2.19 5.38
N LEU A 25 -7.97 -1.60 4.34
CA LEU A 25 -9.23 -2.04 3.76
C LEU A 25 -8.95 -3.05 2.65
N GLY A 26 -9.75 -4.11 2.61
CA GLY A 26 -9.68 -5.13 1.57
C GLY A 26 -11.07 -5.58 1.14
N TRP A 27 -11.10 -6.35 0.06
CA TRP A 27 -12.29 -7.04 -0.40
C TRP A 27 -11.99 -8.53 -0.45
N ARG A 28 -12.65 -9.32 0.42
CA ARG A 28 -12.51 -10.77 0.39
C ARG A 28 -13.53 -11.34 -0.58
N TYR A 29 -13.03 -11.88 -1.69
CA TYR A 29 -13.84 -12.48 -2.74
C TYR A 29 -13.46 -13.96 -2.91
N ILE A 30 -14.43 -14.86 -2.76
CA ILE A 30 -14.30 -16.29 -3.06
C ILE A 30 -15.26 -16.61 -4.22
N PRO A 31 -14.77 -17.08 -5.38
CA PRO A 31 -15.60 -17.41 -6.52
C PRO A 31 -16.36 -18.73 -6.33
N LYS A 32 -17.50 -18.87 -7.05
CA LYS A 32 -18.16 -20.17 -7.26
C LYS A 32 -17.54 -20.93 -8.43
N GLY A 33 -17.96 -22.17 -8.63
CA GLY A 33 -17.73 -22.91 -9.89
C GLY A 33 -18.57 -22.39 -11.08
N SER A 34 -19.45 -21.42 -10.83
CA SER A 34 -20.25 -20.69 -11.82
C SER A 34 -19.92 -19.20 -11.74
N PRO A 35 -20.41 -18.34 -12.68
CA PRO A 35 -20.28 -16.90 -12.55
C PRO A 35 -20.77 -16.38 -11.19
N GLY A 36 -20.04 -15.43 -10.62
CA GLY A 36 -20.36 -14.78 -9.35
C GLY A 36 -19.57 -15.29 -8.14
N ALA A 37 -19.97 -14.79 -6.97
CA ALA A 37 -19.28 -15.01 -5.70
C ALA A 37 -20.01 -16.04 -4.84
N ASP A 38 -19.23 -16.83 -4.12
CA ASP A 38 -19.68 -17.60 -2.95
C ASP A 38 -19.56 -16.77 -1.69
N LEU A 39 -18.52 -15.93 -1.64
CA LEU A 39 -18.34 -14.92 -0.61
C LEU A 39 -17.83 -13.63 -1.25
N SER A 40 -18.43 -12.49 -0.90
CA SER A 40 -18.01 -11.17 -1.35
C SER A 40 -18.31 -10.16 -0.26
N GLN A 41 -17.27 -9.68 0.41
CA GLN A 41 -17.44 -8.82 1.58
C GLN A 41 -16.26 -7.86 1.76
N PRO A 42 -16.52 -6.61 2.18
CA PRO A 42 -15.46 -5.70 2.60
C PRO A 42 -14.87 -6.18 3.93
N ILE A 43 -13.57 -6.00 4.11
CA ILE A 43 -12.86 -6.34 5.33
C ILE A 43 -12.01 -5.16 5.78
N LEU A 44 -11.87 -5.01 7.10
CA LEU A 44 -10.93 -4.11 7.74
C LEU A 44 -9.90 -4.96 8.48
N TYR A 45 -8.62 -4.68 8.24
CA TYR A 45 -7.50 -5.18 9.02
C TYR A 45 -6.84 -4.00 9.73
N PRO A 46 -7.15 -3.75 11.00
CA PRO A 46 -6.44 -2.76 11.81
C PRO A 46 -5.02 -3.24 12.09
N GLN A 47 -4.03 -2.50 11.62
CA GLN A 47 -2.62 -2.76 11.83
C GLN A 47 -1.89 -1.46 12.19
N GLY A 48 -0.59 -1.53 12.42
CA GLY A 48 0.21 -0.34 12.64
C GLY A 48 1.68 -0.61 12.41
N ALA A 49 2.47 0.46 12.49
CA ALA A 49 3.92 0.40 12.44
C ALA A 49 4.52 1.39 13.45
N GLU A 50 5.69 1.05 13.96
CA GLU A 50 6.51 1.94 14.77
C GLU A 50 7.64 2.45 13.88
N ILE A 51 7.60 3.75 13.56
CA ILE A 51 8.65 4.40 12.77
C ILE A 51 9.78 4.83 13.72
N HIS A 52 10.97 4.28 13.52
CA HIS A 52 12.17 4.63 14.31
C HIS A 52 12.97 5.76 13.66
N SER A 53 13.00 5.79 12.34
CA SER A 53 13.66 6.85 11.58
C SER A 53 13.04 7.01 10.20
N ALA A 54 13.14 8.21 9.63
CA ALA A 54 12.65 8.49 8.30
C ALA A 54 13.53 9.52 7.58
N TRP A 55 13.44 9.50 6.25
CA TRP A 55 14.16 10.39 5.36
C TRP A 55 13.23 10.86 4.24
N THR A 56 13.34 12.13 3.87
CA THR A 56 12.74 12.69 2.66
C THR A 56 13.76 12.76 1.54
N GLY A 57 13.30 12.80 0.30
CA GLY A 57 14.17 12.97 -0.85
C GLY A 57 13.37 13.13 -2.13
N SER A 58 14.02 12.80 -3.24
CA SER A 58 13.38 12.72 -4.55
C SER A 58 13.22 11.26 -4.96
N GLY A 59 12.14 10.96 -5.66
CA GLY A 59 11.83 9.61 -6.14
C GLY A 59 11.03 9.68 -7.43
N THR A 60 11.09 8.60 -8.21
CA THR A 60 10.33 8.45 -9.44
C THR A 60 9.74 7.05 -9.48
N ILE A 61 8.59 6.92 -10.15
CA ILE A 61 7.95 5.63 -10.42
C ILE A 61 7.79 5.53 -11.93
N LYS A 62 8.12 4.36 -12.47
CA LYS A 62 7.91 4.03 -13.89
C LYS A 62 7.23 2.69 -13.98
N TRP A 63 6.07 2.65 -14.62
CA TRP A 63 5.41 1.41 -14.98
C TRP A 63 5.97 0.89 -16.30
N THR A 64 6.17 -0.43 -16.38
CA THR A 64 6.51 -1.13 -17.61
C THR A 64 5.31 -2.01 -17.96
N PRO A 65 4.49 -1.60 -18.95
CA PRO A 65 3.40 -2.42 -19.42
C PRO A 65 3.92 -3.77 -19.92
N LEU A 66 3.21 -4.84 -19.57
CA LEU A 66 3.51 -6.19 -20.02
C LEU A 66 2.38 -6.69 -20.92
N SER A 67 2.74 -7.52 -21.90
CA SER A 67 1.76 -8.24 -22.71
C SER A 67 1.19 -9.44 -21.94
N TRP A 68 0.11 -10.03 -22.49
CA TRP A 68 -0.42 -11.29 -21.96
C TRP A 68 0.67 -12.37 -21.91
N GLU A 69 1.50 -12.48 -22.96
CA GLU A 69 2.52 -13.53 -23.11
C GLU A 69 3.62 -13.41 -22.06
N GLN A 70 3.89 -12.20 -21.59
CA GLN A 70 4.91 -11.92 -20.58
C GLN A 70 4.40 -12.18 -19.16
N ASN A 71 3.13 -11.90 -18.87
CA ASN A 71 2.54 -12.11 -17.55
C ASN A 71 1.02 -12.39 -17.60
N PRO A 72 0.58 -13.59 -18.00
CA PRO A 72 -0.83 -13.89 -18.28
C PRO A 72 -1.78 -13.61 -17.11
N GLY A 73 -1.32 -13.82 -15.88
CA GLY A 73 -2.15 -13.68 -14.67
C GLY A 73 -2.33 -12.24 -14.20
N GLN A 74 -1.44 -11.31 -14.57
CA GLN A 74 -1.40 -9.97 -13.97
C GLN A 74 -1.21 -8.82 -14.98
N TRP A 75 -0.99 -9.10 -16.26
CA TRP A 75 -0.72 -8.07 -17.29
C TRP A 75 -1.75 -6.94 -17.29
N TYR A 76 -3.04 -7.29 -17.15
CA TYR A 76 -4.15 -6.33 -17.18
C TYR A 76 -4.15 -5.42 -15.95
N ILE A 77 -3.68 -5.89 -14.79
CA ILE A 77 -3.54 -5.08 -13.57
C ILE A 77 -2.41 -4.06 -13.76
N ILE A 78 -1.26 -4.52 -14.24
CA ILE A 78 -0.09 -3.66 -14.49
C ILE A 78 -0.43 -2.61 -15.56
N LYS A 79 -1.13 -3.02 -16.62
CA LYS A 79 -1.60 -2.11 -17.67
C LYS A 79 -2.54 -1.05 -17.09
N ALA A 80 -3.54 -1.45 -16.31
CA ALA A 80 -4.48 -0.50 -15.70
C ALA A 80 -3.76 0.51 -14.78
N LEU A 81 -2.78 0.07 -13.99
CA LEU A 81 -1.96 0.97 -13.15
C LEU A 81 -1.09 1.91 -13.99
N ALA A 82 -0.54 1.44 -15.11
CA ALA A 82 0.30 2.22 -16.02
C ALA A 82 -0.50 3.30 -16.79
N GLU A 83 -1.79 3.07 -17.03
CA GLU A 83 -2.69 4.00 -17.72
C GLU A 83 -3.22 5.11 -16.80
N LEU A 84 -3.05 4.99 -15.48
CA LEU A 84 -3.39 6.06 -14.55
C LEU A 84 -2.46 7.27 -14.77
N PRO A 85 -3.00 8.48 -15.01
CA PRO A 85 -2.19 9.65 -15.27
C PRO A 85 -1.40 10.06 -14.01
N MET A 86 -0.07 10.12 -14.14
CA MET A 86 0.84 10.61 -13.10
C MET A 86 1.06 12.12 -13.29
N PHE A 87 0.28 12.94 -12.60
CA PHE A 87 0.39 14.41 -12.69
C PHE A 87 1.60 14.96 -11.94
N GLU A 88 1.84 14.45 -10.73
CA GLU A 88 2.95 14.87 -9.88
C GLU A 88 3.39 13.74 -8.95
N ILE A 89 4.63 13.83 -8.48
CA ILE A 89 5.12 12.99 -7.39
C ILE A 89 4.93 13.76 -6.09
N ALA A 90 4.04 13.25 -5.23
CA ALA A 90 3.86 13.78 -3.88
C ALA A 90 5.09 13.52 -3.00
N THR A 91 5.00 13.84 -1.70
CA THR A 91 6.12 13.68 -0.76
C THR A 91 6.72 12.27 -0.79
N VAL A 92 8.01 12.18 -1.08
CA VAL A 92 8.77 10.92 -1.05
C VAL A 92 9.39 10.73 0.32
N ILE A 93 9.00 9.63 0.96
CA ILE A 93 9.44 9.27 2.30
C ILE A 93 9.97 7.84 2.26
N MET A 94 11.14 7.65 2.87
CA MET A 94 11.61 6.33 3.28
C MET A 94 11.57 6.26 4.80
N SER A 95 10.97 5.21 5.36
CA SER A 95 10.93 4.97 6.80
C SER A 95 11.59 3.64 7.16
N LYS A 96 12.24 3.59 8.32
CA LYS A 96 12.74 2.37 8.97
C LYS A 96 12.03 2.20 10.31
N GLY A 97 11.65 0.96 10.62
CA GLY A 97 10.86 0.66 11.80
C GLY A 97 10.47 -0.81 11.88
N ILE A 98 9.43 -1.09 12.66
CA ILE A 98 8.78 -2.40 12.72
C ILE A 98 7.30 -2.28 12.37
N VAL A 99 6.73 -3.34 11.80
CA VAL A 99 5.29 -3.45 11.55
C VAL A 99 4.68 -4.34 12.63
N VAL A 100 3.62 -3.86 13.26
CA VAL A 100 2.87 -4.59 14.28
C VAL A 100 1.54 -5.03 13.68
N LEU A 101 1.50 -6.30 13.29
CA LEU A 101 0.30 -6.93 12.78
C LEU A 101 -0.56 -7.43 13.95
N LYS A 102 -1.88 -7.29 13.82
CA LYS A 102 -2.87 -7.77 14.78
C LYS A 102 -3.82 -8.76 14.08
N PRO A 103 -3.39 -10.00 13.78
CA PRO A 103 -4.14 -10.94 12.93
C PRO A 103 -5.57 -11.19 13.41
N ASN A 104 -5.77 -11.25 14.72
CA ASN A 104 -7.07 -11.54 15.33
C ASN A 104 -7.97 -10.29 15.44
N LYS A 105 -7.57 -9.16 14.88
CA LYS A 105 -8.36 -7.91 14.84
C LYS A 105 -8.98 -7.63 13.49
N GLY A 106 -8.70 -8.45 12.47
CA GLY A 106 -9.40 -8.36 11.20
C GLY A 106 -10.89 -8.62 11.37
N LEU A 107 -11.72 -7.81 10.73
CA LEU A 107 -13.18 -7.93 10.79
C LEU A 107 -13.81 -7.72 9.41
N VAL A 108 -15.02 -8.24 9.27
CA VAL A 108 -15.91 -7.94 8.14
C VAL A 108 -16.58 -6.59 8.40
N LEU A 109 -16.66 -5.75 7.38
CA LEU A 109 -17.44 -4.51 7.45
C LEU A 109 -18.85 -4.82 6.91
N GLU A 110 -19.88 -4.29 7.55
CA GLU A 110 -21.29 -4.38 7.12
C GLU A 110 -21.69 -3.14 6.29
#